data_AF-A0AAN4Z004-F1
#
_entry.id   AF-A0AAN4Z004-F1
#
_cell.length_a   1.000
_cell.length_b   1.000
_cell.length_c   1.000
_cell.angle_alpha   90.00
_cell.angle_beta   90.00
_cell.angle_gamma   90.00
#
_symmetry.space_group_name_H-M   'P 1'
#
loop_
_entity.id
_entity.type
_entity.pdbx_description
1 polymer ?
#
loop_
_entity_poly.entity_id
_entity_poly.type
_entity_poly.pdbx_seq_one_letter_code
_entity_poly.pdbx_strand_id
1 'polypeptide(L)'
;MSFPEVTAANVAEVLHNDRMVIAGVDVDGQLRGKLMKKSKFLSIATGGFGFCSIIFGWDQQDTGYPKELAICNEENGYRDLIAVPDLSSFRLSQAHHVIFISISRYVVKAYGIKHGITPCFMAKPRHELPGNGGHMNISLITADGKSAFTRDTPDPSPPYPDVAHLSDLGRQFLTGLLVGLPDIMPLFAPTINSYKRLVEDLWAPNTVSWGLEHRAAFIRLITPPTANANATRFEIRVPGADANPHFVFAAIIALGWRGVEKKLEIPVPPLPKGEDMSSSSDKSMPLAKALKEAVATFTRLDSVAREVFGDSFVEHFGGTREYKIQLWEQAVTD
;
A
#
# COMPACT_ATOMS: atom_id res chain seq x y z
N MET A 1 15.47 -9.05 21.25
CA MET A 1 15.30 -10.51 21.38
C MET A 1 14.66 -11.00 20.10
N SER A 2 15.33 -11.87 19.32
CA SER A 2 14.71 -12.55 18.19
C SER A 2 13.80 -13.65 18.73
N PHE A 3 12.51 -13.62 18.37
CA PHE A 3 11.64 -14.74 18.66
C PHE A 3 12.07 -15.95 17.81
N PRO A 4 11.95 -17.18 18.33
CA PRO A 4 12.21 -18.37 17.53
C PRO A 4 11.25 -18.39 16.33
N GLU A 5 11.80 -18.76 15.17
CA GLU A 5 11.01 -18.96 13.96
C GLU A 5 9.93 -20.03 14.23
N VAL A 6 8.67 -19.73 13.87
CA VAL A 6 7.57 -20.67 14.06
C VAL A 6 7.39 -21.49 12.80
N THR A 7 7.53 -22.81 12.97
CA THR A 7 7.49 -23.80 11.90
C THR A 7 6.44 -24.86 12.21
N ALA A 8 6.08 -25.68 11.23
CA ALA A 8 5.16 -26.79 11.45
C ALA A 8 5.66 -27.77 12.52
N ALA A 9 6.98 -27.88 12.69
CA ALA A 9 7.61 -28.77 13.66
C ALA A 9 7.47 -28.27 15.11
N ASN A 10 7.52 -26.95 15.34
CA ASN A 10 7.56 -26.38 16.70
C ASN A 10 6.27 -25.63 17.11
N VAL A 11 5.34 -25.37 16.18
CA VAL A 11 4.16 -24.53 16.46
C VAL A 11 3.29 -25.09 17.60
N ALA A 12 3.25 -26.41 17.79
CA ALA A 12 2.54 -27.02 18.91
C ALA A 12 3.11 -26.62 20.27
N GLU A 13 4.44 -26.41 20.37
CA GLU A 13 5.14 -26.03 21.59
C GLU A 13 5.03 -24.52 21.85
N VAL A 14 5.05 -23.71 20.79
CA VAL A 14 4.93 -22.25 20.85
C VAL A 14 3.54 -21.79 21.29
N LEU A 15 2.49 -22.57 20.99
CA LEU A 15 1.11 -22.24 21.33
C LEU A 15 0.81 -22.51 22.81
N HIS A 16 0.97 -21.51 23.67
CA HIS A 16 0.68 -21.62 25.11
C HIS A 16 -0.82 -21.60 25.46
N ASN A 17 -1.65 -20.95 24.64
CA ASN A 17 -3.10 -20.87 24.84
C ASN A 17 -3.84 -21.92 24.01
N ASP A 18 -4.97 -22.41 24.53
CA ASP A 18 -5.86 -23.33 23.79
C ASP A 18 -6.68 -22.64 22.69
N ARG A 19 -6.62 -21.30 22.63
CA ARG A 19 -7.35 -20.48 21.65
C ARG A 19 -6.41 -19.52 20.94
N MET A 20 -6.58 -19.42 19.63
CA MET A 20 -5.87 -18.48 18.77
C MET A 20 -6.84 -17.81 17.81
N VAL A 21 -6.49 -16.62 17.36
CA VAL A 21 -7.20 -15.95 16.27
C VAL A 21 -6.46 -16.26 14.98
N ILE A 22 -7.16 -16.88 14.03
CA ILE A 22 -6.69 -16.95 12.64
C ILE A 22 -7.43 -15.87 11.86
N ALA A 23 -6.68 -15.07 11.10
CA ALA A 23 -7.25 -13.99 10.34
C ALA A 23 -6.51 -13.80 9.01
N GLY A 24 -7.27 -13.40 8.00
CA GLY A 24 -6.76 -12.89 6.73
C GLY A 24 -7.07 -11.40 6.59
N VAL A 25 -6.48 -10.76 5.60
CA VAL A 25 -6.76 -9.37 5.25
C VAL A 25 -7.59 -9.35 3.97
N ASP A 26 -8.74 -8.69 4.00
CA ASP A 26 -9.61 -8.57 2.81
C ASP A 26 -9.09 -7.52 1.82
N VAL A 27 -9.82 -7.35 0.71
CA VAL A 27 -9.49 -6.42 -0.39
C VAL A 27 -9.42 -4.95 0.07
N ASP A 28 -10.00 -4.62 1.22
CA ASP A 28 -10.02 -3.28 1.80
C ASP A 28 -9.09 -3.13 3.02
N GLY A 29 -8.24 -4.13 3.26
CA GLY A 29 -7.25 -4.06 4.32
C GLY A 29 -7.83 -4.31 5.71
N GLN A 30 -9.06 -4.84 5.81
CA GLN A 30 -9.65 -5.21 7.09
C GLN A 30 -9.21 -6.62 7.50
N LEU A 31 -8.88 -6.76 8.78
CA LEU A 31 -8.54 -8.05 9.36
C LEU A 31 -9.83 -8.84 9.61
N ARG A 32 -10.06 -9.88 8.82
CA ARG A 32 -11.22 -10.78 8.93
C ARG A 32 -10.75 -12.09 9.54
N GLY A 33 -11.26 -12.46 10.71
CA GLY A 33 -10.75 -13.62 11.44
C GLY A 33 -11.76 -14.28 12.36
N LYS A 34 -11.38 -15.45 12.86
CA LYS A 34 -12.17 -16.24 13.81
C LYS A 34 -11.30 -16.79 14.92
N LEU A 35 -11.91 -16.97 16.09
CA LEU A 35 -11.32 -17.70 17.19
C LEU A 35 -11.32 -19.19 16.86
N MET A 36 -10.19 -19.84 17.05
CA MET A 36 -9.97 -21.24 16.73
C MET A 36 -9.31 -21.96 17.91
N LYS A 37 -9.72 -23.21 18.16
CA LYS A 37 -9.07 -24.10 19.13
C LYS A 37 -7.70 -24.56 18.63
N LYS A 38 -6.75 -24.75 19.54
CA LYS A 38 -5.39 -25.23 19.23
C LYS A 38 -5.39 -26.52 18.44
N SER A 39 -6.19 -27.51 18.84
CA SER A 39 -6.30 -28.78 18.11
C SER A 39 -6.73 -28.61 16.65
N LYS A 40 -7.69 -27.72 16.39
CA LYS A 40 -8.15 -27.43 15.02
C LYS A 40 -7.10 -26.69 14.22
N PHE A 41 -6.40 -25.72 14.83
CA PHE A 41 -5.31 -25.01 14.15
C PHE A 41 -4.17 -25.95 13.74
N LEU A 42 -3.74 -26.83 14.65
CA LEU A 42 -2.68 -27.80 14.36
C LEU A 42 -3.07 -28.75 13.22
N SER A 43 -4.35 -29.11 13.10
CA SER A 43 -4.83 -29.96 12.00
C SER A 43 -4.80 -29.27 10.62
N ILE A 44 -4.69 -27.94 10.56
CA ILE A 44 -4.73 -27.15 9.32
C ILE A 44 -3.42 -26.42 9.03
N ALA A 45 -2.46 -26.46 9.96
CA ALA A 45 -1.24 -25.65 9.91
C ALA A 45 -0.37 -25.89 8.66
N THR A 46 -0.47 -27.07 8.05
CA THR A 46 0.26 -27.43 6.82
C THR A 46 -0.68 -27.70 5.65
N GLY A 47 -1.77 -28.44 5.88
CA GLY A 47 -2.72 -28.84 4.83
C GLY A 47 -3.77 -27.79 4.47
N GLY A 48 -3.86 -26.70 5.24
CA GLY A 48 -4.87 -25.68 5.07
C GLY A 48 -6.29 -26.13 5.41
N PHE A 49 -7.25 -25.30 5.05
CA PHE A 49 -8.68 -25.54 5.25
C PHE A 49 -9.51 -24.77 4.24
N GLY A 50 -10.73 -25.25 3.98
CA GLY A 50 -11.72 -24.52 3.17
C GLY A 50 -12.06 -23.19 3.83
N PHE A 51 -11.97 -22.12 3.05
CA PHE A 51 -12.26 -20.76 3.46
C PHE A 51 -13.08 -20.07 2.38
N CYS A 52 -14.23 -19.54 2.78
CA CYS A 52 -15.18 -18.96 1.84
C CYS A 52 -14.56 -17.80 1.05
N SER A 53 -14.62 -17.90 -0.28
CA SER A 53 -14.13 -16.88 -1.22
C SER A 53 -14.88 -15.55 -1.11
N ILE A 54 -16.03 -15.53 -0.43
CA ILE A 54 -16.86 -14.33 -0.22
C ILE A 54 -16.11 -13.16 0.41
N ILE A 55 -15.00 -13.41 1.12
CA ILE A 55 -14.18 -12.32 1.66
C ILE A 55 -13.60 -11.37 0.59
N PHE A 56 -13.57 -11.83 -0.66
CA PHE A 56 -13.18 -11.05 -1.84
C PHE A 56 -14.39 -10.65 -2.70
N GLY A 57 -15.60 -11.09 -2.32
CA GLY A 57 -16.85 -10.87 -3.05
C GLY A 57 -17.80 -9.87 -2.39
N TRP A 58 -17.41 -9.24 -1.28
CA TRP A 58 -18.24 -8.27 -0.55
C TRP A 58 -17.46 -7.01 -0.14
N ASP A 59 -18.19 -5.97 0.23
CA ASP A 59 -17.62 -4.72 0.74
C ASP A 59 -17.40 -4.73 2.27
N GLN A 60 -17.01 -3.57 2.81
CA GLN A 60 -16.74 -3.42 4.24
C GLN A 60 -17.99 -3.53 5.13
N GLN A 61 -19.19 -3.49 4.55
CA GLN A 61 -20.48 -3.65 5.24
C GLN A 61 -21.04 -5.08 5.05
N ASP A 62 -20.23 -5.99 4.53
CA ASP A 62 -20.60 -7.37 4.23
C ASP A 62 -21.73 -7.46 3.17
N THR A 63 -21.79 -6.47 2.28
CA THR A 63 -22.70 -6.46 1.12
C THR A 63 -21.98 -7.00 -0.10
N GLY A 64 -22.54 -8.02 -0.74
CA GLY A 64 -21.97 -8.64 -1.93
C GLY A 64 -21.90 -7.69 -3.12
N TYR A 65 -20.82 -7.78 -3.90
CA TYR A 65 -20.72 -7.04 -5.16
C TYR A 65 -21.72 -7.62 -6.19
N PRO A 66 -22.61 -6.80 -6.78
CA PRO A 66 -23.60 -7.29 -7.74
C PRO A 66 -22.98 -7.70 -9.07
N LYS A 67 -21.83 -7.11 -9.43
CA LYS A 67 -21.01 -7.56 -10.56
C LYS A 67 -20.23 -8.78 -10.11
N GLU A 68 -20.43 -9.90 -10.81
CA GLU A 68 -19.64 -11.12 -10.55
C GLU A 68 -18.15 -10.84 -10.75
N LEU A 69 -17.35 -11.13 -9.73
CA LEU A 69 -15.91 -10.96 -9.77
C LEU A 69 -15.23 -12.30 -9.94
N ALA A 70 -14.06 -12.33 -10.56
CA ALA A 70 -13.36 -13.56 -10.95
C ALA A 70 -13.14 -14.59 -9.81
N ILE A 71 -13.01 -14.13 -8.56
CA ILE A 71 -12.72 -14.98 -7.40
C ILE A 71 -13.99 -15.60 -6.80
N CYS A 72 -15.12 -14.89 -6.83
CA CYS A 72 -16.37 -15.26 -6.19
C CYS A 72 -17.52 -15.00 -7.18
N ASN A 73 -17.89 -16.03 -7.95
CA ASN A 73 -18.90 -15.97 -9.01
C ASN A 73 -19.69 -17.29 -9.12
N GLU A 74 -20.84 -17.22 -9.77
CA GLU A 74 -21.72 -18.36 -10.04
C GLU A 74 -21.01 -19.43 -10.87
N GLU A 75 -20.20 -19.05 -11.86
CA GLU A 75 -19.47 -19.97 -12.75
C GLU A 75 -18.57 -20.94 -11.96
N ASN A 76 -17.93 -20.47 -10.89
CA ASN A 76 -17.09 -21.29 -10.01
C ASN A 76 -17.83 -21.89 -8.81
N GLY A 77 -19.15 -21.69 -8.74
CA GLY A 77 -20.03 -22.22 -7.69
C GLY A 77 -19.76 -21.66 -6.30
N TYR A 78 -19.24 -20.43 -6.19
CA TYR A 78 -18.84 -19.81 -4.92
C TYR A 78 -17.90 -20.69 -4.09
N ARG A 79 -16.97 -21.37 -4.77
CA ARG A 79 -16.09 -22.36 -4.13
C ARG A 79 -15.29 -21.78 -2.98
N ASP A 80 -15.05 -22.64 -1.98
CA ASP A 80 -14.06 -22.36 -0.95
C ASP A 80 -12.66 -22.31 -1.56
N LEU A 81 -11.84 -21.38 -1.06
CA LEU A 81 -10.40 -21.35 -1.27
C LEU A 81 -9.73 -22.24 -0.22
N ILE A 82 -8.62 -22.88 -0.58
CA ILE A 82 -7.79 -23.56 0.41
C ILE A 82 -6.88 -22.50 1.05
N ALA A 83 -7.20 -22.10 2.27
CA ALA A 83 -6.38 -21.18 3.05
C ALA A 83 -5.37 -21.98 3.89
N VAL A 84 -4.09 -21.68 3.72
CA VAL A 84 -3.00 -22.25 4.52
C VAL A 84 -2.50 -21.19 5.50
N PRO A 85 -2.44 -21.48 6.81
CA PRO A 85 -1.85 -20.55 7.77
C PRO A 85 -0.38 -20.28 7.45
N ASP A 86 -0.02 -19.01 7.29
CA ASP A 86 1.39 -18.59 7.21
C ASP A 86 1.99 -18.57 8.62
N LEU A 87 2.77 -19.59 8.97
CA LEU A 87 3.38 -19.71 10.30
C LEU A 87 4.42 -18.61 10.56
N SER A 88 5.03 -18.04 9.51
CA SER A 88 5.95 -16.90 9.64
C SER A 88 5.22 -15.62 10.07
N SER A 89 3.90 -15.59 9.95
CA SER A 89 3.02 -14.52 10.43
C SER A 89 2.56 -14.67 11.89
N PHE A 90 2.94 -15.75 12.57
CA PHE A 90 2.55 -16.00 13.96
C PHE A 90 3.09 -14.93 14.93
N ARG A 91 2.22 -14.28 15.72
CA ARG A 91 2.63 -13.26 16.71
C ARG A 91 1.99 -13.54 18.07
N LEU A 92 2.80 -13.56 19.14
CA LEU A 92 2.33 -13.60 20.53
C LEU A 92 1.86 -12.22 21.00
N SER A 93 2.59 -11.18 20.60
CA SER A 93 2.13 -9.82 20.31
C SER A 93 3.38 -9.02 19.91
N GLN A 94 3.25 -8.26 18.81
CA GLN A 94 4.24 -7.40 18.14
C GLN A 94 5.30 -8.00 17.19
N ALA A 95 5.53 -7.18 16.16
CA ALA A 95 6.58 -7.13 15.13
C ALA A 95 6.47 -8.04 13.89
N HIS A 96 5.90 -7.51 12.80
CA HIS A 96 6.42 -7.48 11.41
C HIS A 96 5.66 -6.38 10.64
N HIS A 97 6.35 -5.64 9.77
CA HIS A 97 5.98 -4.27 9.39
C HIS A 97 4.62 -4.08 8.70
N VAL A 98 4.15 -5.03 7.88
CA VAL A 98 2.88 -4.85 7.13
C VAL A 98 1.66 -5.25 7.96
N ILE A 99 1.74 -6.40 8.63
CA ILE A 99 0.74 -6.83 9.60
C ILE A 99 0.68 -5.85 10.78
N PHE A 100 1.81 -5.22 11.15
CA PHE A 100 1.87 -4.20 12.18
C PHE A 100 0.98 -2.99 11.88
N ILE A 101 0.82 -2.55 10.62
CA ILE A 101 -0.05 -1.40 10.31
C ILE A 101 -1.53 -1.78 10.46
N SER A 102 -1.93 -2.96 9.98
CA SER A 102 -3.30 -3.45 10.18
C SER A 102 -3.60 -3.72 11.66
N ILE A 103 -2.63 -4.26 12.40
CA ILE A 103 -2.70 -4.44 13.85
C ILE A 103 -2.68 -3.10 14.59
N SER A 104 -1.89 -2.11 14.16
CA SER A 104 -1.81 -0.82 14.86
C SER A 104 -3.13 -0.07 14.77
N ARG A 105 -3.79 -0.06 13.59
CA ARG A 105 -5.15 0.46 13.44
C ARG A 105 -6.13 -0.25 14.37
N TYR A 106 -6.05 -1.58 14.45
CA TYR A 106 -6.88 -2.36 15.37
C TYR A 106 -6.62 -2.01 16.83
N VAL A 107 -5.35 -1.96 17.26
CA VAL A 107 -4.94 -1.62 18.63
C VAL A 107 -5.38 -0.22 19.02
N VAL A 108 -5.18 0.77 18.13
CA VAL A 108 -5.60 2.15 18.36
C VAL A 108 -7.11 2.22 18.53
N LYS A 109 -7.89 1.58 17.64
CA LYS A 109 -9.36 1.52 17.77
C LYS A 109 -9.78 0.83 19.08
N ALA A 110 -9.21 -0.33 19.40
CA ALA A 110 -9.53 -1.08 20.61
C ALA A 110 -9.18 -0.32 21.89
N TYR A 111 -8.09 0.43 21.89
CA TYR A 111 -7.70 1.29 23.01
C TYR A 111 -8.61 2.52 23.12
N GLY A 112 -8.93 3.17 22.00
CA GLY A 112 -9.84 4.33 21.98
C GLY A 112 -11.21 4.02 22.57
N ILE A 113 -11.78 2.86 22.25
CA ILE A 113 -13.08 2.41 22.79
C ILE A 113 -13.07 2.37 24.32
N LYS A 114 -11.96 1.96 24.95
CA LYS A 114 -11.83 1.94 26.41
C LYS A 114 -11.90 3.33 27.05
N HIS A 115 -11.66 4.38 26.28
CA HIS A 115 -11.67 5.78 26.71
C HIS A 115 -12.84 6.59 26.14
N GLY A 116 -13.84 5.94 25.51
CA GLY A 116 -14.97 6.63 24.89
C GLY A 116 -14.59 7.44 23.64
N ILE A 117 -13.46 7.12 23.00
CA ILE A 117 -12.97 7.77 21.79
C ILE A 117 -13.15 6.81 20.60
N THR A 118 -13.56 7.34 19.44
CA THR A 118 -13.61 6.58 18.18
C THR A 118 -12.52 7.07 17.23
N PRO A 119 -11.33 6.43 17.21
CA PRO A 119 -10.28 6.78 16.26
C PRO A 119 -10.74 6.58 14.81
N CYS A 120 -10.48 7.58 13.97
CA CYS A 120 -10.88 7.59 12.56
C CYS A 120 -9.64 7.66 11.66
N PHE A 121 -9.52 6.70 10.74
CA PHE A 121 -8.43 6.59 9.77
C PHE A 121 -8.86 6.97 8.34
N MET A 122 -10.08 7.52 8.20
CA MET A 122 -10.56 8.07 6.93
C MET A 122 -9.58 9.14 6.44
N ALA A 123 -9.25 9.15 5.15
CA ALA A 123 -8.23 10.06 4.60
C ALA A 123 -8.53 11.55 4.84
N LYS A 124 -9.80 11.92 4.92
CA LYS A 124 -10.28 13.30 5.09
C LYS A 124 -11.58 13.27 5.90
N PRO A 125 -11.50 13.22 7.24
CA PRO A 125 -12.69 13.09 8.08
C PRO A 125 -13.45 14.41 8.25
N ARG A 126 -12.78 15.55 8.04
CA ARG A 126 -13.38 16.90 8.14
C ARG A 126 -12.89 17.76 6.98
N HIS A 127 -13.79 18.54 6.38
CA HIS A 127 -13.48 19.42 5.25
C HIS A 127 -12.40 20.46 5.60
N GLU A 128 -12.57 21.15 6.73
CA GLU A 128 -11.72 22.27 7.16
C GLU A 128 -10.36 21.89 7.75
N LEU A 129 -10.14 20.61 8.09
CA LEU A 129 -8.92 20.16 8.77
C LEU A 129 -8.01 19.34 7.87
N PRO A 130 -6.68 19.30 8.12
CA PRO A 130 -5.78 18.41 7.39
C PRO A 130 -6.26 16.94 7.37
N GLY A 131 -5.97 16.25 6.27
CA GLY A 131 -6.31 14.83 6.12
C GLY A 131 -5.35 13.89 6.85
N ASN A 132 -5.77 12.64 7.02
CA ASN A 132 -4.94 11.56 7.56
C ASN A 132 -4.11 10.91 6.44
N GLY A 133 -2.80 11.13 6.46
CA GLY A 133 -1.84 10.46 5.58
C GLY A 133 -1.39 9.10 6.12
N GLY A 134 -0.96 8.23 5.20
CA GLY A 134 -0.32 6.95 5.48
C GLY A 134 1.01 6.85 4.74
N HIS A 135 1.94 7.78 5.02
CA HIS A 135 3.21 7.84 4.28
C HIS A 135 4.03 6.57 4.48
N MET A 136 4.50 6.00 3.37
CA MET A 136 5.32 4.79 3.39
C MET A 136 6.76 5.15 3.11
N ASN A 137 7.65 4.73 4.00
CA ASN A 137 9.09 4.87 3.81
C ASN A 137 9.64 3.52 3.34
N ILE A 138 10.41 3.52 2.25
CA ILE A 138 11.04 2.31 1.70
C ILE A 138 12.55 2.51 1.56
N SER A 139 13.29 1.51 2.03
CA SER A 139 14.73 1.33 1.84
C SER A 139 14.97 -0.09 1.34
N LEU A 140 15.94 -0.28 0.46
CA LEU A 140 16.45 -1.60 0.10
C LEU A 140 17.83 -1.78 0.73
N ILE A 141 18.00 -2.90 1.42
CA ILE A 141 19.23 -3.25 2.14
C ILE A 141 19.81 -4.51 1.51
N THR A 142 21.09 -4.47 1.16
CA THR A 142 21.84 -5.61 0.64
C THR A 142 22.14 -6.62 1.76
N ALA A 143 22.52 -7.85 1.40
CA ALA A 143 22.80 -8.91 2.38
C ALA A 143 23.93 -8.57 3.37
N ASP A 144 24.84 -7.67 2.99
CA ASP A 144 25.92 -7.14 3.84
C ASP A 144 25.47 -5.95 4.72
N GLY A 145 24.19 -5.60 4.72
CA GLY A 145 23.59 -4.59 5.60
C GLY A 145 23.72 -3.15 5.10
N LYS A 146 24.18 -2.92 3.87
CA LYS A 146 24.32 -1.58 3.28
C LYS A 146 23.06 -1.15 2.52
N SER A 147 22.87 0.16 2.34
CA SER A 147 21.80 0.68 1.50
C SER A 147 22.08 0.41 0.03
N ALA A 148 21.16 -0.29 -0.64
CA ALA A 148 21.21 -0.51 -2.09
C ALA A 148 20.92 0.76 -2.91
N PHE A 149 20.33 1.78 -2.28
CA PHE A 149 19.96 3.04 -2.94
C PHE A 149 21.09 4.07 -2.98
N THR A 150 22.19 3.87 -2.26
CA THR A 150 23.30 4.84 -2.21
C THR A 150 24.52 4.37 -2.98
N ARG A 151 25.31 5.34 -3.45
CA ARG A 151 26.69 5.12 -3.88
C ARG A 151 27.67 5.80 -2.91
N ASP A 152 28.88 5.27 -2.80
CA ASP A 152 29.90 5.77 -1.87
C ASP A 152 30.43 7.15 -2.28
N THR A 153 30.68 7.34 -3.58
CA THR A 153 31.15 8.61 -4.15
C THR A 153 30.03 9.25 -4.96
N PRO A 154 29.73 10.55 -4.78
CA PRO A 154 28.74 11.24 -5.59
C PRO A 154 29.07 11.11 -7.08
N ASP A 155 28.05 10.90 -7.89
CA ASP A 155 28.19 10.94 -9.34
C ASP A 155 28.70 12.33 -9.77
N PRO A 156 29.79 12.42 -10.54
CA PRO A 156 30.30 13.70 -11.02
C PRO A 156 29.40 14.34 -12.09
N SER A 157 28.52 13.56 -12.74
CA SER A 157 27.61 14.05 -13.79
C SER A 157 26.23 13.41 -13.68
N PRO A 158 25.50 13.62 -12.56
CA PRO A 158 24.18 13.04 -12.39
C PRO A 158 23.16 13.73 -13.31
N PRO A 159 22.05 13.06 -13.68
CA PRO A 159 20.98 13.70 -14.45
C PRO A 159 20.38 14.91 -13.71
N TYR A 160 20.36 14.86 -12.38
CA TYR A 160 20.01 15.98 -11.50
C TYR A 160 20.92 16.00 -10.27
N PRO A 161 21.35 17.18 -9.77
CA PRO A 161 22.17 17.27 -8.57
C PRO A 161 21.57 16.55 -7.35
N ASP A 162 20.24 16.57 -7.22
CA ASP A 162 19.46 15.94 -6.14
C ASP A 162 19.64 14.42 -6.03
N VAL A 163 20.11 13.76 -7.10
CA VAL A 163 20.35 12.30 -7.14
C VAL A 163 21.83 11.95 -7.29
N ALA A 164 22.74 12.90 -7.05
CA ALA A 164 24.19 12.66 -7.11
C ALA A 164 24.64 11.48 -6.23
N HIS A 165 24.03 11.31 -5.06
CA HIS A 165 24.35 10.26 -4.11
C HIS A 165 23.53 8.96 -4.27
N LEU A 166 22.53 8.93 -5.16
CA LEU A 166 21.76 7.72 -5.42
C LEU A 166 22.52 6.78 -6.34
N SER A 167 22.57 5.49 -6.02
CA SER A 167 23.01 4.44 -6.94
C SER A 167 22.14 4.40 -8.20
N ASP A 168 22.61 3.73 -9.25
CA ASP A 168 21.81 3.55 -10.47
C ASP A 168 20.52 2.78 -10.17
N LEU A 169 20.60 1.78 -9.29
CA LEU A 169 19.43 1.05 -8.78
C LEU A 169 18.46 2.01 -8.08
N GLY A 170 18.93 2.90 -7.21
CA GLY A 170 18.08 3.88 -6.54
C GLY A 170 17.39 4.84 -7.51
N ARG A 171 18.10 5.30 -8.54
CA ARG A 171 17.53 6.17 -9.57
C ARG A 171 16.47 5.44 -10.38
N GLN A 172 16.76 4.23 -10.84
CA GLN A 172 15.81 3.42 -11.60
C GLN A 172 14.59 3.02 -10.77
N PHE A 173 14.77 2.74 -9.48
CA PHE A 173 13.68 2.48 -8.55
C PHE A 173 12.77 3.70 -8.39
N LEU A 174 13.36 4.90 -8.18
CA LEU A 174 12.62 6.17 -8.19
C LEU A 174 11.85 6.35 -9.50
N THR A 175 12.49 6.12 -10.64
CA THR A 175 11.85 6.24 -11.94
C THR A 175 10.66 5.30 -12.08
N GLY A 176 10.80 4.04 -11.67
CA GLY A 176 9.72 3.05 -11.68
C GLY A 176 8.50 3.52 -10.91
N LEU A 177 8.71 4.10 -9.72
CA LEU A 177 7.65 4.72 -8.93
C LEU A 177 7.00 5.90 -9.66
N LEU A 178 7.78 6.83 -10.21
CA LEU A 178 7.27 8.02 -10.89
C LEU A 178 6.40 7.66 -12.11
N VAL A 179 6.87 6.73 -12.93
CA VAL A 179 6.19 6.31 -14.16
C VAL A 179 4.93 5.51 -13.85
N GLY A 180 4.98 4.61 -12.86
CA GLY A 180 3.86 3.74 -12.55
C GLY A 180 2.79 4.36 -11.65
N LEU A 181 3.08 5.47 -10.97
CA LEU A 181 2.20 6.06 -9.96
C LEU A 181 0.78 6.36 -10.46
N PRO A 182 0.57 6.96 -11.65
CA PRO A 182 -0.77 7.25 -12.14
C PRO A 182 -1.64 5.98 -12.24
N ASP A 183 -1.03 4.88 -12.69
CA ASP A 183 -1.72 3.64 -13.01
C ASP A 183 -2.06 2.80 -11.79
N ILE A 184 -1.55 3.11 -10.59
CA ILE A 184 -1.81 2.36 -9.36
C ILE A 184 -2.64 3.13 -8.32
N MET A 185 -3.14 4.30 -8.67
CA MET A 185 -3.82 5.20 -7.73
C MET A 185 -4.92 4.53 -6.89
N PRO A 186 -5.74 3.60 -7.41
CA PRO A 186 -6.73 2.89 -6.58
C PRO A 186 -6.14 2.05 -5.42
N LEU A 187 -4.85 1.69 -5.46
CA LEU A 187 -4.17 1.00 -4.36
C LEU A 187 -3.72 1.96 -3.26
N PHE A 188 -3.37 3.20 -3.61
CA PHE A 188 -2.89 4.24 -2.69
C PHE A 188 -4.03 5.10 -2.13
N ALA A 189 -5.05 5.36 -2.94
CA ALA A 189 -6.24 6.15 -2.63
C ALA A 189 -7.50 5.32 -3.00
N PRO A 190 -7.89 4.35 -2.16
CA PRO A 190 -8.90 3.35 -2.53
C PRO A 190 -10.35 3.78 -2.35
N THR A 191 -10.62 4.96 -1.78
CA THR A 191 -11.98 5.43 -1.48
C THR A 191 -12.29 6.76 -2.16
N ILE A 192 -13.58 7.08 -2.37
CA ILE A 192 -14.02 8.42 -2.82
C ILE A 192 -13.42 9.50 -1.91
N ASN A 193 -13.40 9.24 -0.61
CA ASN A 193 -12.89 10.17 0.38
C ASN A 193 -11.36 10.36 0.32
N SER A 194 -10.60 9.36 -0.17
CA SER A 194 -9.15 9.47 -0.34
C SER A 194 -8.78 10.67 -1.22
N TYR A 195 -9.55 10.94 -2.27
CA TYR A 195 -9.31 12.05 -3.20
C TYR A 195 -9.66 13.42 -2.62
N LYS A 196 -10.49 13.49 -1.57
CA LYS A 196 -10.77 14.74 -0.84
C LYS A 196 -9.58 15.19 0.01
N ARG A 197 -8.61 14.29 0.27
CA ARG A 197 -7.31 14.64 0.86
C ARG A 197 -6.34 15.16 -0.20
N LEU A 198 -6.41 14.68 -1.44
CA LEU A 198 -5.48 14.99 -2.54
C LEU A 198 -5.86 16.30 -3.25
N VAL A 199 -5.91 17.41 -2.51
CA VAL A 199 -6.25 18.74 -3.01
C VAL A 199 -5.09 19.71 -2.79
N GLU A 200 -4.92 20.66 -3.71
CA GLU A 200 -3.72 21.51 -3.89
C GLU A 200 -3.32 22.31 -2.62
N ASP A 201 -4.26 22.67 -1.75
CA ASP A 201 -4.02 23.59 -0.62
C ASP A 201 -3.65 22.91 0.71
N LEU A 202 -3.52 21.58 0.78
CA LEU A 202 -3.42 20.84 2.05
C LEU A 202 -2.22 19.90 2.18
N TRP A 203 -1.06 20.27 1.60
CA TRP A 203 0.19 19.48 1.68
C TRP A 203 0.09 18.09 1.04
N ALA A 204 -0.91 17.88 0.19
CA ALA A 204 -1.12 16.66 -0.57
C ALA A 204 -0.91 16.96 -2.06
N PRO A 205 0.06 16.32 -2.72
CA PRO A 205 0.37 16.65 -4.10
C PRO A 205 -0.72 16.13 -5.04
N ASN A 206 -0.79 16.63 -6.27
CA ASN A 206 -1.74 16.18 -7.31
C ASN A 206 -1.09 15.95 -8.69
N THR A 207 0.22 16.18 -8.81
CA THR A 207 1.03 15.90 -10.00
C THR A 207 2.24 15.06 -9.63
N VAL A 208 2.59 14.08 -10.47
CA VAL A 208 3.76 13.20 -10.27
C VAL A 208 5.00 14.07 -10.04
N SER A 209 5.55 13.98 -8.83
CA SER A 209 6.60 14.88 -8.36
C SER A 209 7.51 14.20 -7.35
N TRP A 210 8.77 14.61 -7.35
CA TRP A 210 9.77 14.17 -6.37
C TRP A 210 10.70 15.32 -6.02
N GLY A 211 11.44 15.19 -4.92
CA GLY A 211 12.48 16.15 -4.58
C GLY A 211 13.28 15.73 -3.35
N LEU A 212 14.52 16.21 -3.26
CA LEU A 212 15.40 15.98 -2.13
C LEU A 212 14.92 16.79 -0.91
N GLU A 213 14.51 16.10 0.15
CA GLU A 213 13.92 16.68 1.36
C GLU A 213 12.64 17.51 1.12
N HIS A 214 12.00 17.38 -0.04
CA HIS A 214 10.84 18.19 -0.42
C HIS A 214 9.53 17.65 0.19
N ARG A 215 8.98 18.36 1.20
CA ARG A 215 7.78 17.90 1.93
C ARG A 215 6.47 18.02 1.14
N ALA A 216 6.44 18.85 0.11
CA ALA A 216 5.28 18.96 -0.74
C ALA A 216 5.34 18.01 -1.95
N ALA A 217 6.47 17.32 -2.19
CA ALA A 217 6.57 16.35 -3.27
C ALA A 217 5.79 15.06 -2.94
N PHE A 218 5.37 14.29 -3.96
CA PHE A 218 4.83 12.95 -3.72
C PHE A 218 5.87 11.98 -3.20
N ILE A 219 7.04 11.98 -3.83
CA ILE A 219 8.18 11.18 -3.40
C ILE A 219 9.20 12.13 -2.82
N ARG A 220 9.29 12.18 -1.50
CA ARG A 220 10.38 12.87 -0.83
C ARG A 220 11.56 11.92 -0.77
N LEU A 221 12.63 12.31 -1.45
CA LEU A 221 13.91 11.61 -1.39
C LEU A 221 14.67 12.08 -0.15
N ILE A 222 15.08 11.14 0.68
CA ILE A 222 15.93 11.37 1.86
C ILE A 222 17.21 10.58 1.63
N THR A 223 18.32 11.25 1.39
CA THR A 223 19.61 10.65 0.98
C THR A 223 20.74 11.66 1.28
N PRO A 224 22.02 11.27 1.31
CA PRO A 224 23.10 12.25 1.40
C PRO A 224 22.99 13.37 0.35
N PRO A 225 23.39 14.61 0.68
CA PRO A 225 24.02 15.01 1.94
C PRO A 225 23.05 15.35 3.08
N THR A 226 21.72 15.24 2.88
CA THR A 226 20.73 15.67 3.89
C THR A 226 20.49 14.64 4.98
N ALA A 227 20.88 13.38 4.74
CA ALA A 227 20.83 12.29 5.69
C ALA A 227 22.03 11.36 5.51
N ASN A 228 22.29 10.52 6.53
CA ASN A 228 23.32 9.48 6.43
C ASN A 228 22.96 8.44 5.35
N ALA A 229 23.96 7.82 4.72
CA ALA A 229 23.73 6.82 3.66
C ALA A 229 22.80 5.67 4.10
N ASN A 230 22.96 5.19 5.33
CA ASN A 230 22.10 4.13 5.90
C ASN A 230 20.65 4.57 6.19
N ALA A 231 20.38 5.87 6.24
CA ALA A 231 19.04 6.42 6.40
C ALA A 231 18.34 6.68 5.05
N THR A 232 19.00 6.32 3.93
CA THR A 232 18.48 6.59 2.59
C THR A 232 17.19 5.86 2.31
N ARG A 233 16.18 6.61 1.88
CA ARG A 233 14.84 6.09 1.62
C ARG A 233 14.03 7.02 0.72
N PHE A 234 13.01 6.42 0.11
CA PHE A 234 11.92 7.16 -0.50
C PHE A 234 10.76 7.24 0.50
N GLU A 235 10.27 8.44 0.80
CA GLU A 235 9.01 8.65 1.50
C GLU A 235 7.90 8.88 0.45
N ILE A 236 7.03 7.88 0.27
CA ILE A 236 5.87 7.92 -0.61
C ILE A 236 4.69 8.49 0.18
N ARG A 237 4.22 9.67 -0.21
CA ARG A 237 3.29 10.49 0.58
C ARG A 237 1.83 10.45 0.11
N VAL A 238 1.59 9.81 -1.04
CA VAL A 238 0.25 9.65 -1.63
C VAL A 238 -0.70 8.84 -0.75
N PRO A 239 -0.32 7.65 -0.20
CA PRO A 239 -1.30 6.79 0.43
C PRO A 239 -1.98 7.46 1.62
N GLY A 240 -3.29 7.25 1.74
CA GLY A 240 -4.06 7.63 2.92
C GLY A 240 -3.96 6.59 4.03
N ALA A 241 -4.34 6.95 5.25
CA ALA A 241 -4.42 5.98 6.36
C ALA A 241 -5.54 4.92 6.17
N ASP A 242 -6.43 5.15 5.21
CA ASP A 242 -7.50 4.27 4.74
C ASP A 242 -7.03 3.24 3.70
N ALA A 243 -5.78 3.34 3.21
CA ALA A 243 -5.22 2.39 2.27
C ALA A 243 -5.02 0.99 2.87
N ASN A 244 -5.04 -0.03 2.01
CA ASN A 244 -4.59 -1.37 2.39
C ASN A 244 -3.05 -1.41 2.31
N PRO A 245 -2.33 -1.48 3.45
CA PRO A 245 -0.88 -1.38 3.46
C PRO A 245 -0.20 -2.50 2.65
N HIS A 246 -0.81 -3.69 2.55
CA HIS A 246 -0.26 -4.79 1.76
C HIS A 246 -0.17 -4.42 0.28
N PHE A 247 -1.24 -3.85 -0.28
CA PHE A 247 -1.25 -3.41 -1.66
C PHE A 247 -0.36 -2.20 -1.90
N VAL A 248 -0.26 -1.29 -0.92
CA VAL A 248 0.67 -0.16 -1.01
C VAL A 248 2.12 -0.65 -1.11
N PHE A 249 2.55 -1.56 -0.22
CA PHE A 249 3.91 -2.10 -0.27
C PHE A 249 4.17 -2.92 -1.53
N ALA A 250 3.22 -3.77 -1.93
CA ALA A 250 3.33 -4.55 -3.15
C ALA A 250 3.51 -3.64 -4.37
N ALA A 251 2.74 -2.55 -4.47
CA ALA A 251 2.85 -1.60 -5.56
C ALA A 251 4.18 -0.84 -5.55
N ILE A 252 4.65 -0.38 -4.38
CA ILE A 252 5.95 0.30 -4.28
C ILE A 252 7.09 -0.60 -4.76
N ILE A 253 7.10 -1.86 -4.31
CA ILE A 253 8.14 -2.82 -4.69
C ILE A 253 8.04 -3.15 -6.17
N ALA A 254 6.84 -3.50 -6.67
CA ALA A 254 6.66 -3.93 -8.04
C ALA A 254 6.96 -2.81 -9.06
N LEU A 255 6.50 -1.58 -8.79
CA LEU A 255 6.81 -0.43 -9.64
C LEU A 255 8.29 -0.07 -9.61
N GLY A 256 8.89 0.01 -8.41
CA GLY A 256 10.29 0.34 -8.27
C GLY A 256 11.19 -0.72 -8.93
N TRP A 257 10.88 -2.01 -8.74
CA TRP A 257 11.62 -3.10 -9.36
C TRP A 257 11.48 -3.12 -10.88
N ARG A 258 10.28 -2.89 -11.41
CA ARG A 258 10.06 -2.69 -12.85
C ARG A 258 10.95 -1.59 -13.42
N GLY A 259 11.12 -0.48 -12.68
CA GLY A 259 12.01 0.60 -13.06
C GLY A 259 13.48 0.16 -13.18
N VAL A 260 13.94 -0.67 -12.24
CA VAL A 260 15.28 -1.31 -12.25
C VAL A 260 15.44 -2.25 -13.43
N GLU A 261 14.49 -3.15 -13.66
CA GLU A 261 14.54 -4.14 -14.75
C GLU A 261 14.58 -3.47 -16.13
N LYS A 262 13.75 -2.44 -16.32
CA LYS A 262 13.69 -1.68 -17.57
C LYS A 262 14.74 -0.57 -17.68
N LYS A 263 15.56 -0.37 -16.64
CA LYS A 263 16.60 0.68 -16.57
C LYS A 263 16.07 2.06 -16.94
N LEU A 264 14.89 2.41 -16.40
CA LEU A 264 14.19 3.64 -16.81
C LEU A 264 14.91 4.90 -16.33
N GLU A 265 14.84 5.95 -17.14
CA GLU A 265 15.36 7.27 -16.84
C GLU A 265 14.30 8.20 -16.25
N ILE A 266 14.73 9.08 -15.33
CA ILE A 266 13.83 9.96 -14.57
C ILE A 266 13.09 10.91 -15.54
N PRO A 267 11.75 10.85 -15.62
CA PRO A 267 11.00 11.56 -16.65
C PRO A 267 10.76 13.04 -16.34
N VAL A 268 10.84 13.42 -15.07
CA VAL A 268 10.50 14.76 -14.59
C VAL A 268 11.60 15.30 -13.66
N PRO A 269 11.95 16.60 -13.75
CA PRO A 269 12.93 17.20 -12.85
C PRO A 269 12.44 17.18 -11.39
N PRO A 270 13.37 17.24 -10.41
CA PRO A 270 12.98 17.42 -9.02
C PRO A 270 12.34 18.79 -8.80
N LEU A 271 11.48 18.88 -7.78
CA LEU A 271 10.95 20.16 -7.33
C LEU A 271 12.05 21.02 -6.69
N PRO A 272 12.08 22.34 -6.96
CA PRO A 272 13.04 23.25 -6.35
C PRO A 272 12.91 23.29 -4.82
N LYS A 273 14.02 23.40 -4.11
CA LYS A 273 14.00 23.52 -2.65
C LYS A 273 13.38 24.86 -2.23
N GLY A 274 12.36 24.81 -1.38
CA GLY A 274 11.77 26.00 -0.74
C GLY A 274 10.65 26.67 -1.53
N GLU A 275 10.20 26.08 -2.64
CA GLU A 275 9.04 26.52 -3.40
C GLU A 275 7.81 25.64 -3.10
N ASP A 276 6.63 26.25 -3.07
CA ASP A 276 5.37 25.53 -3.00
C ASP A 276 5.03 24.87 -4.35
N MET A 277 4.12 23.89 -4.34
CA MET A 277 3.73 23.11 -5.54
C MET A 277 3.16 23.96 -6.68
N SER A 278 2.85 25.23 -6.43
CA SER A 278 2.32 26.17 -7.42
C SER A 278 3.31 26.51 -8.54
N SER A 279 4.59 26.16 -8.40
CA SER A 279 5.61 26.31 -9.45
C SER A 279 5.81 25.05 -10.31
N SER A 280 4.85 24.12 -10.35
CA SER A 280 4.94 22.92 -11.18
C SER A 280 5.12 23.28 -12.66
N SER A 281 6.28 22.95 -13.23
CA SER A 281 6.57 23.08 -14.66
C SER A 281 5.54 22.36 -15.54
N ASP A 282 5.37 22.82 -16.79
CA ASP A 282 4.53 22.22 -17.86
C ASP A 282 4.75 20.71 -18.11
N LYS A 283 5.76 20.08 -17.50
CA LYS A 283 6.12 18.66 -17.65
C LYS A 283 5.54 17.73 -16.58
N SER A 284 4.75 18.24 -15.64
CA SER A 284 4.21 17.40 -14.55
C SER A 284 3.01 16.56 -15.02
N MET A 285 3.02 15.25 -14.76
CA MET A 285 1.90 14.37 -15.10
C MET A 285 0.80 14.51 -14.03
N PRO A 286 -0.44 14.87 -14.40
CA PRO A 286 -1.52 14.97 -13.42
C PRO A 286 -1.89 13.58 -12.89
N LEU A 287 -2.21 13.50 -11.60
CA LEU A 287 -2.87 12.34 -11.01
C LEU A 287 -4.39 12.48 -11.09
N ALA A 288 -5.06 11.34 -11.04
CA ALA A 288 -6.51 11.27 -10.96
C ALA A 288 -7.05 12.09 -9.77
N LYS A 289 -8.05 12.93 -10.04
CA LYS A 289 -8.70 13.80 -9.04
C LYS A 289 -9.91 13.13 -8.37
N ALA A 290 -10.32 11.98 -8.90
CA ALA A 290 -11.41 11.18 -8.36
C ALA A 290 -11.13 9.69 -8.50
N LEU A 291 -11.77 8.88 -7.64
CA LEU A 291 -11.66 7.42 -7.71
C LEU A 291 -12.09 6.88 -9.08
N LYS A 292 -13.09 7.51 -9.72
CA LYS A 292 -13.57 7.14 -11.05
C LYS A 292 -12.47 7.22 -12.12
N GLU A 293 -11.75 8.33 -12.16
CA GLU A 293 -10.63 8.55 -13.08
C GLU A 293 -9.47 7.58 -12.79
N ALA A 294 -9.19 7.36 -11.50
CA ALA A 294 -8.13 6.46 -11.05
C ALA A 294 -8.41 5.01 -11.44
N VAL A 295 -9.65 4.54 -11.27
CA VAL A 295 -10.07 3.19 -11.66
C VAL A 295 -10.01 3.02 -13.17
N ALA A 296 -10.54 3.98 -13.94
CA ALA A 296 -10.45 3.94 -15.40
C ALA A 296 -9.00 3.90 -15.90
N THR A 297 -8.08 4.59 -15.21
CA THR A 297 -6.64 4.57 -15.49
C THR A 297 -6.00 3.22 -15.15
N PHE A 298 -6.30 2.70 -13.95
CA PHE A 298 -5.82 1.42 -13.44
C PHE A 298 -6.23 0.24 -14.33
N THR A 299 -7.45 0.27 -14.89
CA THR A 299 -8.01 -0.80 -15.72
C THR A 299 -7.77 -0.63 -17.23
N ARG A 300 -7.03 0.39 -17.70
CA ARG A 300 -6.67 0.44 -19.13
C ARG A 300 -5.86 -0.78 -19.54
N LEU A 301 -5.99 -1.20 -20.80
CA LEU A 301 -5.27 -2.36 -21.34
C LEU A 301 -3.75 -2.21 -21.28
N ASP A 302 -3.25 -0.98 -21.40
CA ASP A 302 -1.84 -0.62 -21.40
C ASP A 302 -1.33 -0.14 -20.03
N SER A 303 -2.15 -0.28 -18.97
CA SER A 303 -1.77 0.22 -17.64
C SER A 303 -0.57 -0.55 -17.08
N VAL A 304 0.34 0.18 -16.44
CA VAL A 304 1.47 -0.42 -15.71
C VAL A 304 0.95 -1.36 -14.61
N ALA A 305 -0.24 -1.11 -14.05
CA ALA A 305 -0.85 -1.99 -13.07
C ALA A 305 -1.06 -3.42 -13.60
N ARG A 306 -1.49 -3.59 -14.86
CA ARG A 306 -1.62 -4.92 -15.47
C ARG A 306 -0.28 -5.59 -15.65
N GLU A 307 0.73 -4.82 -16.02
CA GLU A 307 2.09 -5.34 -16.16
C GLU A 307 2.63 -5.91 -14.84
N VAL A 308 2.40 -5.22 -13.71
CA VAL A 308 2.99 -5.59 -12.42
C VAL A 308 2.11 -6.49 -11.54
N PHE A 309 0.79 -6.49 -11.73
CA PHE A 309 -0.15 -7.29 -10.93
C PHE A 309 -0.94 -8.33 -11.72
N GLY A 310 -0.91 -8.27 -13.04
CA GLY A 310 -1.69 -9.13 -13.92
C GLY A 310 -3.16 -8.73 -14.03
N ASP A 311 -3.79 -9.16 -15.12
CA ASP A 311 -5.15 -8.79 -15.47
C ASP A 311 -6.17 -9.23 -14.42
N SER A 312 -6.07 -10.46 -13.91
CA SER A 312 -7.04 -10.99 -12.95
C SER A 312 -7.16 -10.15 -11.68
N PHE A 313 -6.03 -9.64 -11.16
CA PHE A 313 -6.04 -8.75 -10.01
C PHE A 313 -6.62 -7.39 -10.37
N VAL A 314 -6.20 -6.81 -11.50
CA VAL A 314 -6.65 -5.48 -11.95
C VAL A 314 -8.15 -5.46 -12.19
N GLU A 315 -8.70 -6.47 -12.87
CA GLU A 315 -10.15 -6.59 -13.10
C GLU A 315 -10.92 -6.74 -11.80
N HIS A 316 -10.47 -7.65 -10.94
CA HIS A 316 -11.14 -7.93 -9.67
C HIS A 316 -11.13 -6.69 -8.77
N PHE A 317 -9.95 -6.13 -8.52
CA PHE A 317 -9.77 -4.98 -7.64
C PHE A 317 -10.45 -3.74 -8.21
N GLY A 318 -10.30 -3.46 -9.51
CA GLY A 318 -10.99 -2.37 -10.19
C GLY A 318 -12.50 -2.48 -10.05
N GLY A 319 -13.08 -3.66 -10.30
CA GLY A 319 -14.51 -3.94 -10.16
C GLY A 319 -15.06 -3.65 -8.76
N THR A 320 -14.31 -3.99 -7.70
CA THR A 320 -14.72 -3.62 -6.32
C THR A 320 -14.82 -2.11 -6.10
N ARG A 321 -14.00 -1.30 -6.78
CA ARG A 321 -14.02 0.16 -6.67
C ARG A 321 -15.08 0.78 -7.58
N GLU A 322 -15.33 0.21 -8.76
CA GLU A 322 -16.46 0.58 -9.62
C GLU A 322 -17.78 0.53 -8.85
N TYR A 323 -17.99 -0.52 -8.04
CA TYR A 323 -19.18 -0.62 -7.21
C TYR A 323 -19.27 0.49 -6.15
N LYS A 324 -18.16 0.84 -5.49
CA LYS A 324 -18.12 1.96 -4.54
C LYS A 324 -18.46 3.29 -5.21
N ILE A 325 -18.01 3.50 -6.44
CA ILE A 325 -18.35 4.68 -7.23
C ILE A 325 -19.85 4.68 -7.54
N GLN A 326 -20.40 3.56 -7.98
CA GLN A 326 -21.83 3.43 -8.28
C GLN A 326 -22.71 3.76 -7.06
N LEU A 327 -22.40 3.19 -5.88
CA LEU A 327 -23.12 3.49 -4.65
C LEU A 327 -23.07 4.98 -4.29
N TRP A 328 -21.91 5.61 -4.45
CA TRP A 328 -21.75 7.04 -4.21
C TRP A 328 -22.57 7.89 -5.19
N GLU A 329 -22.57 7.55 -6.48
CA GLU A 329 -23.30 8.28 -7.53
C GLU A 329 -24.84 8.14 -7.39
N GLN A 330 -25.32 7.05 -6.76
CA GLN A 330 -26.74 6.84 -6.48
C GLN A 330 -27.23 7.60 -5.24
N ALA A 331 -26.33 7.99 -4.34
CA ALA A 331 -26.69 8.69 -3.12
C ALA A 331 -27.07 10.14 -3.42
N VAL A 332 -28.21 10.59 -2.90
CA VAL A 332 -28.57 12.01 -2.84
C VAL A 332 -27.87 12.60 -1.61
N THR A 333 -26.98 13.57 -1.82
CA THR A 333 -26.26 14.25 -0.74
C THR A 333 -26.96 15.55 -0.35
N ASP A 334 -26.80 15.95 0.91
CA ASP A 334 -27.22 17.27 1.43
C ASP A 334 -26.56 18.44 0.69
#